data_AF-A0A920G7N7-F1
#
_entry.id   AF-A0A920G7N7-F1
#
_cell.length_a   1.000
_cell.length_b   1.000
_cell.length_c   1.000
_cell.angle_alpha   90.00
_cell.angle_beta   90.00
_cell.angle_gamma   90.00
#
_symmetry.space_group_name_H-M   'P 1'
#
loop_
_entity.id
_entity.type
_entity.pdbx_description
1 polymer ?
#
loop_
_entity_poly.entity_id
_entity_poly.type
_entity_poly.pdbx_seq_one_letter_code
_entity_poly.pdbx_strand_id
1 'polypeptide(L)'
;MLKGISSINSLDISNEEIIQIAREVEHEFIGVKGGIMDQFTIINGKENKLILLDCSDLSYKYVDANFDKYQILLLNTNVKHNLSETSYNDRVLECSEALEIINRKKINTSILLMYHLMSYKI
;
A
#
# COMPACT_ATOMS: atom_id res chain seq x y z
N MET A 1 3.02 7.70 15.44
CA MET A 1 4.11 7.69 16.44
C MET A 1 5.32 8.49 15.97
N LEU A 2 5.99 8.10 14.87
CA LEU A 2 7.20 8.76 14.35
C LEU A 2 7.08 10.28 14.21
N LYS A 3 6.02 10.76 13.54
CA LYS A 3 5.75 12.20 13.39
C LYS A 3 5.62 12.94 14.73
N GLY A 4 5.04 12.29 15.74
CA GLY A 4 4.93 12.83 17.10
C GLY A 4 6.29 12.90 17.80
N ILE A 5 7.12 11.85 17.69
CA ILE A 5 8.48 11.84 18.22
C ILE A 5 9.33 12.94 17.58
N SER A 6 9.26 13.08 16.25
CA SER A 6 9.94 14.14 15.50
C SER A 6 9.57 15.53 16.04
N SER A 7 8.26 15.78 16.21
CA SER A 7 7.75 17.06 16.69
C SER A 7 8.20 17.38 18.12
N ILE A 8 8.18 16.41 19.04
CA ILE A 8 8.54 16.64 20.44
C ILE A 8 10.04 16.91 20.60
N ASN A 9 10.87 16.28 19.77
CA ASN A 9 12.32 16.41 19.83
C ASN A 9 12.87 17.47 18.86
N SER A 10 12.00 18.24 18.18
CA SER A 10 12.39 19.24 17.17
C SER A 10 13.32 18.67 16.10
N LEU A 11 13.07 17.42 15.68
CA LEU A 11 13.80 16.78 14.60
C LEU A 11 13.18 17.20 13.27
N ASP A 12 14.02 17.64 12.33
CA ASP A 12 13.62 17.98 10.97
C ASP A 12 13.63 16.72 10.09
N ILE A 13 12.60 15.88 10.27
CA ILE A 13 12.41 14.65 9.49
C ILE A 13 11.24 14.89 8.55
N SER A 14 11.48 14.73 7.25
CA SER A 14 10.47 14.87 6.23
C SER A 14 9.39 13.78 6.34
N ASN A 15 8.22 14.04 5.78
CA ASN A 15 7.15 13.04 5.71
C ASN A 15 7.61 11.78 4.93
N GLU A 16 8.43 11.95 3.90
CA GLU A 16 8.98 10.87 3.07
C GLU A 16 9.89 9.96 3.90
N GLU A 17 10.80 10.54 4.69
CA GLU A 17 11.63 9.79 5.63
C GLU A 17 10.79 9.06 6.68
N ILE A 18 9.74 9.70 7.22
CA ILE A 18 8.83 9.05 8.17
C ILE A 18 8.16 7.82 7.55
N ILE A 19 7.70 7.93 6.29
CA ILE A 19 7.06 6.81 5.57
C ILE A 19 8.05 5.67 5.38
N GLN A 20 9.28 5.99 4.95
CA GLN A 20 10.31 4.99 4.70
C GLN A 20 10.77 4.29 5.99
N ILE A 21 11.00 5.04 7.07
CA ILE A 21 11.34 4.49 8.38
C ILE A 21 10.21 3.57 8.87
N ALA A 22 8.95 4.00 8.75
CA ALA A 22 7.81 3.17 9.17
C ALA A 22 7.74 1.84 8.40
N ARG A 23 8.02 1.87 7.09
CA ARG A 23 8.07 0.68 6.24
C ARG A 23 9.23 -0.25 6.62
N GLU A 24 10.41 0.30 6.86
CA GLU A 24 11.57 -0.47 7.30
C GLU A 24 11.34 -1.14 8.66
N VAL A 25 10.68 -0.43 9.58
CA VAL A 25 10.29 -1.00 10.88
C VAL A 25 9.35 -2.20 10.69
N GLU A 26 8.37 -2.08 9.80
CA GLU A 26 7.47 -3.20 9.47
C GLU A 26 8.22 -4.40 8.88
N HIS A 27 9.17 -4.13 7.97
CA HIS A 27 9.93 -5.17 7.29
C HIS A 27 10.92 -5.90 8.20
N GLU A 28 11.63 -5.16 9.04
CA GLU A 28 12.78 -5.68 9.77
C GLU A 28 12.45 -6.08 11.22
N PHE A 29 11.44 -5.47 11.83
CA PHE A 29 11.08 -5.74 13.23
C PHE A 29 9.75 -6.48 13.37
N ILE A 30 8.75 -6.16 12.54
CA ILE A 30 7.46 -6.87 12.55
C ILE A 30 7.54 -8.13 11.69
N GLY A 31 8.39 -8.11 10.66
CA GLY A 31 8.63 -9.25 9.76
C GLY A 31 7.58 -9.38 8.64
N VAL A 32 6.75 -8.36 8.43
CA VAL A 32 5.76 -8.33 7.33
C VAL A 32 6.37 -7.55 6.18
N LYS A 33 6.55 -8.18 5.02
CA LYS A 33 7.15 -7.55 3.83
C LYS A 33 6.10 -6.77 3.02
N GLY A 34 5.41 -5.85 3.72
CA GLY A 34 4.32 -5.02 3.20
C GLY A 34 4.73 -4.01 2.13
N GLY A 35 3.73 -3.46 1.44
CA GLY A 35 3.91 -2.31 0.55
C GLY A 35 4.13 -1.00 1.30
N ILE A 36 4.01 0.14 0.60
CA ILE A 36 4.16 1.50 1.18
C ILE A 36 2.81 2.19 1.46
N MET A 37 1.71 1.60 0.98
CA MET A 37 0.40 2.24 0.88
C MET A 37 -0.15 2.72 2.24
N ASP A 38 -0.02 1.91 3.28
CA ASP A 38 -0.58 2.21 4.60
C ASP A 38 0.16 3.38 5.24
N GLN A 39 1.50 3.31 5.28
CA GLN A 39 2.34 4.39 5.80
C GLN A 39 2.14 5.68 5.01
N PHE A 40 2.06 5.57 3.68
CA PHE A 40 1.84 6.71 2.80
C PHE A 40 0.49 7.41 3.06
N THR A 41 -0.58 6.62 3.17
CA THR A 41 -1.95 7.14 3.37
C THR A 41 -2.11 7.77 4.75
N ILE A 42 -1.51 7.18 5.79
CA ILE A 42 -1.54 7.74 7.15
C ILE A 42 -0.89 9.13 7.20
N ILE A 43 0.19 9.35 6.44
CA ILE A 43 0.95 10.62 6.46
C ILE A 43 0.37 11.67 5.52
N ASN A 44 -0.12 11.25 4.34
CA ASN A 44 -0.62 12.15 3.30
C ASN A 44 -2.16 12.27 3.28
N GLY A 45 -2.87 11.64 4.22
CA GLY A 45 -4.33 11.70 4.30
C GLY A 45 -4.84 13.14 4.39
N LYS A 46 -5.92 13.41 3.64
CA LYS A 46 -6.64 14.69 3.68
C LYS A 46 -8.13 14.46 3.85
N GLU A 47 -8.77 15.37 4.58
CA GLU A 47 -10.22 15.36 4.77
C GLU A 47 -10.93 15.40 3.40
N ASN A 48 -11.97 14.58 3.25
CA ASN A 48 -12.79 14.47 2.04
C ASN A 48 -12.01 14.19 0.74
N LYS A 49 -10.84 13.55 0.83
CA LYS A 49 -10.04 13.13 -0.34
C LYS A 49 -9.65 11.66 -0.25
N LEU A 50 -9.68 10.99 -1.39
CA LEU A 50 -9.02 9.71 -1.64
C LEU A 50 -7.64 9.96 -2.26
N ILE A 51 -6.73 9.01 -2.09
CA ILE A 51 -5.39 9.05 -2.69
C ILE A 51 -5.33 7.99 -3.79
N LEU A 52 -5.08 8.41 -5.03
CA LEU A 52 -4.62 7.49 -6.07
C LEU A 52 -3.10 7.55 -6.11
N LEU A 53 -2.47 6.48 -5.64
CA LEU A 53 -1.02 6.33 -5.54
C LEU A 53 -0.50 5.37 -6.60
N ASP A 54 0.50 5.79 -7.37
CA ASP A 54 1.34 4.89 -8.16
C ASP A 54 2.52 4.41 -7.31
N CYS A 55 2.54 3.13 -6.96
CA CYS A 55 3.58 2.57 -6.11
C CYS A 55 4.92 2.34 -6.83
N SER A 56 4.99 2.53 -8.16
CA SER A 56 6.22 2.34 -8.93
C SER A 56 7.17 3.53 -8.82
N ASP A 57 6.64 4.75 -8.76
CA ASP A 57 7.39 6.00 -8.65
C ASP A 57 6.93 6.90 -7.50
N LEU A 58 5.94 6.47 -6.72
CA LEU A 58 5.31 7.21 -5.62
C LEU A 58 4.58 8.49 -6.04
N SER A 59 4.34 8.69 -7.34
CA SER A 59 3.49 9.76 -7.81
C SER A 59 2.04 9.53 -7.36
N TYR A 60 1.34 10.62 -7.03
CA TYR A 60 -0.02 10.49 -6.50
C TYR A 60 -0.87 11.71 -6.79
N LYS A 61 -2.18 11.50 -6.77
CA LYS A 61 -3.18 12.58 -6.86
C LYS A 61 -4.29 12.39 -5.83
N TYR A 62 -4.83 13.52 -5.38
CA TYR A 62 -6.03 13.52 -4.58
C TYR A 62 -7.26 13.46 -5.48
N VAL A 63 -8.20 12.58 -5.14
CA VAL A 63 -9.52 12.47 -5.77
C VAL A 63 -10.56 12.87 -4.75
N ASP A 64 -11.57 13.67 -5.14
CA ASP A 64 -12.65 14.05 -4.23
C ASP A 64 -13.42 12.83 -3.73
N ALA A 65 -13.54 12.70 -2.41
CA ALA A 65 -14.32 11.65 -1.77
C ALA A 65 -15.82 12.04 -1.72
N ASN A 66 -16.37 12.49 -2.86
CA ASN A 66 -17.79 12.74 -2.99
C ASN A 66 -18.50 11.47 -3.47
N PHE A 67 -19.29 10.87 -2.59
CA PHE A 67 -20.06 9.66 -2.88
C PHE A 67 -21.53 9.97 -3.24
N ASP A 68 -21.91 11.24 -3.37
CA ASP A 68 -23.27 11.71 -3.63
C ASP A 68 -24.31 11.06 -2.69
N LYS A 69 -25.13 10.15 -3.22
CA LYS A 69 -26.16 9.40 -2.48
C LYS A 69 -25.66 8.10 -1.85
N TYR A 70 -24.41 7.75 -2.08
CA TYR A 70 -23.77 6.52 -1.62
C TYR A 70 -22.93 6.77 -0.37
N GLN A 71 -22.67 5.72 0.39
CA GLN A 71 -21.87 5.76 1.60
C GLN A 71 -20.88 4.59 1.62
N ILE A 72 -19.70 4.82 2.17
CA ILE A 72 -18.75 3.74 2.48
C ILE A 72 -19.11 3.19 3.85
N LEU A 73 -19.47 1.91 3.88
CA LEU A 73 -19.72 1.18 5.12
C LEU A 73 -18.57 0.20 5.39
N LEU A 74 -17.85 0.41 6.48
CA LEU A 74 -16.81 -0.52 6.94
C LEU A 74 -17.45 -1.59 7.83
N LEU A 75 -17.62 -2.79 7.29
CA LEU A 75 -18.13 -3.96 8.03
C LEU A 75 -16.95 -4.84 8.46
N ASN A 76 -16.67 -4.88 9.77
CA ASN A 76 -15.64 -5.74 10.34
C ASN A 76 -16.20 -7.16 10.59
N THR A 77 -15.58 -8.18 10.01
CA THR A 77 -15.96 -9.59 10.21
C THR A 77 -15.72 -10.09 11.63
N ASN A 78 -14.95 -9.35 12.43
CA ASN A 78 -14.49 -9.72 13.78
C ASN A 78 -13.66 -11.02 13.84
N VAL A 79 -13.28 -11.58 12.70
CA VAL A 79 -12.33 -12.70 12.63
C VAL A 79 -10.92 -12.12 12.76
N LYS A 80 -10.16 -12.61 13.73
CA LYS A 80 -8.77 -12.17 13.93
C LYS A 80 -7.87 -12.98 13.00
N HIS A 81 -7.14 -12.28 12.14
CA HIS A 81 -6.02 -12.83 11.38
C HIS A 81 -4.75 -12.17 11.89
N ASN A 82 -3.79 -12.94 12.40
CA ASN A 82 -2.46 -12.41 12.70
C ASN A 82 -1.67 -12.37 11.39
N LEU A 83 -1.39 -11.16 10.88
CA LEU A 83 -0.59 -10.97 9.66
C LEU A 83 0.85 -11.49 9.78
N SER A 84 1.35 -11.67 11.00
CA SER A 84 2.65 -12.30 11.28
C SER A 84 2.66 -13.81 11.05
N GLU A 85 1.50 -14.45 10.88
CA GLU A 85 1.39 -15.86 10.49
C GLU A 85 1.53 -15.98 8.96
N THR A 86 2.79 -15.98 8.51
CA THR A 86 3.42 -16.44 7.24
C THR A 86 2.72 -16.17 5.88
N SER A 87 1.41 -16.38 5.78
CA SER A 87 0.59 -16.28 4.57
C SER A 87 0.78 -14.99 3.76
N TYR A 88 0.98 -13.84 4.40
CA TYR A 88 1.22 -12.59 3.67
C TYR A 88 2.54 -12.62 2.91
N ASN A 89 3.64 -12.98 3.58
CA ASN A 89 4.96 -13.06 2.96
C ASN A 89 5.01 -14.16 1.89
N ASP A 90 4.27 -15.27 2.10
CA ASP A 90 4.12 -16.31 1.08
C ASP A 90 3.53 -15.73 -0.22
N ARG A 91 2.50 -14.86 -0.13
CA ARG A 91 1.95 -14.16 -1.32
C ARG A 91 2.98 -13.24 -1.98
N VAL A 92 3.80 -12.54 -1.19
CA VAL A 92 4.87 -11.67 -1.73
C VAL A 92 5.90 -12.50 -2.52
N LEU A 93 6.28 -13.66 -1.98
CA LEU A 93 7.19 -14.60 -2.66
C LEU A 93 6.56 -15.15 -3.95
N GLU A 94 5.32 -15.65 -3.88
CA GLU A 94 4.59 -16.17 -5.05
C GLU A 94 4.50 -15.15 -6.18
N CYS A 95 4.18 -13.89 -5.87
CA CYS A 95 4.14 -12.80 -6.85
C CYS A 95 5.53 -12.51 -7.46
N SER A 96 6.58 -12.56 -6.65
CA SER A 96 7.96 -12.34 -7.08
C SER A 96 8.43 -13.45 -8.03
N GLU A 97 8.14 -14.70 -7.70
CA GLU A 97 8.45 -15.87 -8.56
C GLU A 97 7.67 -15.82 -9.87
N ALA A 98 6.38 -15.47 -9.83
CA ALA A 98 5.55 -15.32 -11.02
C ALA A 98 6.11 -14.24 -11.95
N LEU A 99 6.53 -13.10 -11.41
CA LEU A 99 7.16 -12.01 -12.16
C LEU A 99 8.47 -12.47 -12.82
N GLU A 100 9.31 -13.24 -12.11
CA GLU A 100 10.55 -13.79 -12.66
C GLU A 100 10.29 -14.74 -13.84
N ILE A 101 9.28 -15.62 -13.72
CA ILE A 101 8.89 -16.53 -14.81
C ILE A 101 8.41 -15.75 -16.04
N ILE A 102 7.57 -14.73 -15.84
CA ILE A 102 7.06 -13.88 -16.91
C ILE A 102 8.21 -13.19 -17.65
N ASN A 103 9.15 -12.59 -16.91
CA ASN A 103 10.31 -11.89 -17.47
C ASN A 103 11.21 -12.85 -18.26
N ARG A 104 11.47 -14.06 -17.75
CA ARG A 104 12.27 -15.08 -18.45
C ARG A 104 11.63 -15.53 -19.76
N LYS A 105 10.31 -15.68 -19.80
CA LYS A 105 9.58 -16.14 -21.00
C LYS A 105 9.33 -15.03 -22.02
N LYS A 106 9.71 -13.78 -21.75
CA LYS A 106 9.40 -12.59 -22.59
C LYS A 106 7.92 -12.50 -22.96
N ILE A 107 7.04 -12.92 -22.06
CA ILE A 107 5.59 -12.82 -22.28
C ILE A 107 5.25 -11.33 -22.30
N ASN A 108 4.56 -10.87 -23.35
CA ASN A 108 4.14 -9.49 -23.45
C ASN A 108 3.14 -9.16 -22.32
N THR A 109 3.62 -8.44 -21.31
CA THR A 109 2.87 -8.10 -20.08
C THR A 109 1.73 -7.12 -20.32
N SER A 110 1.67 -6.45 -21.48
CA SER A 110 0.54 -5.59 -21.85
C SER A 110 -0.80 -6.34 -21.88
N ILE A 111 -0.78 -7.65 -22.17
CA ILE A 111 -1.98 -8.50 -22.17
C ILE A 111 -2.46 -8.81 -20.74
N LEU A 112 -1.55 -8.94 -19.78
CA LEU A 112 -1.87 -9.28 -18.39
C LEU A 112 -2.53 -8.10 -17.65
N LEU A 113 -2.01 -6.88 -17.87
CA LEU A 113 -2.60 -5.62 -17.39
C LEU A 113 -4.01 -5.39 -17.96
N MET A 114 -4.22 -5.75 -19.23
CA MET A 114 -5.52 -5.59 -19.89
C MET A 114 -6.57 -6.55 -19.34
N TYR A 115 -6.21 -7.81 -19.04
CA TYR A 115 -7.12 -8.78 -18.42
C TYR A 115 -7.50 -8.41 -16.98
N HIS A 116 -6.56 -7.87 -16.19
CA HIS A 116 -6.87 -7.38 -14.84
C HIS A 116 -7.85 -6.19 -14.91
N LEU A 117 -7.56 -5.15 -15.71
CA LEU A 117 -8.43 -3.98 -15.83
C LEU A 117 -9.80 -4.28 -16.46
N MET A 118 -9.91 -5.26 -17.37
CA MET A 118 -11.21 -5.67 -17.94
C MET A 118 -12.05 -6.54 -17.01
N SER A 119 -11.44 -7.20 -16.01
CA SER A 119 -12.17 -8.03 -15.03
C SER A 119 -12.79 -7.20 -13.90
N TYR A 120 -12.40 -5.94 -13.74
CA TYR A 120 -12.97 -4.99 -12.75
C TYR A 120 -13.85 -3.90 -13.38
N LYS A 121 -14.48 -4.18 -14.53
CA LYS A 121 -15.67 -3.41 -14.95
C LYS A 121 -16.83 -3.75 -14.02
N ILE A 122 -16.91 -3.05 -12.90
CA ILE A 122 -18.17 -2.76 -12.20
C ILE A 122 -18.67 -1.42 -12.73
#